data_AF-A0A1E4CU66-F1
#
_entry.id   AF-A0A1E4CU66-F1
#
_cell.length_a   1.000
_cell.length_b   1.000
_cell.length_c   1.000
_cell.angle_alpha   90.00
_cell.angle_beta   90.00
_cell.angle_gamma   90.00
#
_symmetry.space_group_name_H-M   'P 1'
#
loop_
_entity.id
_entity.type
_entity.pdbx_description
1 polymer ?
#
loop_
_entity_poly.entity_id
_entity_poly.type
_entity_poly.pdbx_seq_one_letter_code
_entity_poly.pdbx_strand_id
1 'polypeptide(L)'
;MTTEWLDKLPIFGASIARNFFSPDTLESRFFTLMVFMHIAVPLIALVILWVHLQRVTKPRINPPRGLAIGVLVALLTLSLVHPATSQGPADLAKVPAAVGLDWFYLPLYPLLDRWPGPVTWGASGALLLILLAMPWLPPMRKPAAAVVDLANCNGCTRCFNDCPYSAIIMGNRTDGRPFERQAIVNPALCVGCGICAGSCPTSTPFRTASDLIPGIDLPDHSISALRDAVLAATTPLQGKSRILVFGCEHGSSISNLPPGTSSVSLRCIGQLPPSFIDFVLSKNLADGVVLVGCSENSGHARFGIRWTQARLARARDPHLRARVPAERLRVVWAGRDGRTKLDSALRDFTHDLDQLLAPPSRAVAERMAKLEEFIRD
;
A
#
# COMPACT_ATOMS: atom_id res chain seq x y z
N MET A 1 -10.59 -41.52 -10.67
CA MET A 1 -9.92 -40.31 -11.21
C MET A 1 -8.71 -39.85 -10.42
N THR A 2 -8.84 -39.30 -9.21
CA THR A 2 -7.66 -38.72 -8.51
C THR A 2 -6.59 -39.78 -8.20
N THR A 3 -7.01 -40.94 -7.72
CA THR A 3 -6.13 -42.09 -7.45
C THR A 3 -5.57 -42.69 -8.73
N GLU A 4 -6.38 -42.79 -9.80
CA GLU A 4 -5.91 -43.22 -11.13
C GLU A 4 -4.91 -42.24 -11.76
N TRP A 5 -5.07 -40.94 -11.50
CA TRP A 5 -4.14 -39.89 -11.94
C TRP A 5 -2.81 -40.01 -11.20
N LEU A 6 -2.84 -40.26 -9.88
CA LEU A 6 -1.65 -40.57 -9.09
C LEU A 6 -0.97 -41.87 -9.56
N ASP A 7 -1.74 -42.90 -9.91
CA ASP A 7 -1.23 -44.19 -10.42
C ASP A 7 -0.49 -44.07 -11.76
N LYS A 8 -0.63 -42.96 -12.49
CA LYS A 8 0.18 -42.70 -13.69
C LYS A 8 1.64 -42.36 -13.35
N LEU A 9 1.95 -42.05 -12.09
CA LEU A 9 3.33 -41.91 -11.64
C LEU A 9 3.91 -43.28 -11.26
N PRO A 10 5.09 -43.65 -11.77
CA PRO A 10 5.72 -44.94 -11.50
C PRO A 10 6.37 -45.03 -10.10
N ILE A 11 5.82 -44.30 -9.12
CA ILE A 11 6.35 -44.20 -7.74
C ILE A 11 5.66 -45.21 -6.82
N PHE A 12 4.43 -45.60 -7.13
CA PHE A 12 3.63 -46.50 -6.32
C PHE A 12 3.82 -47.95 -6.79
N GLY A 13 4.20 -48.85 -5.86
CA GLY A 13 4.41 -50.27 -6.18
C GLY A 13 3.12 -51.02 -6.54
N ALA A 14 1.96 -50.52 -6.12
CA ALA A 14 0.64 -51.02 -6.51
C ALA A 14 -0.30 -49.84 -6.78
N SER A 15 -1.31 -50.04 -7.63
CA SER A 15 -2.33 -49.04 -7.92
C SER A 15 -3.11 -48.66 -6.66
N ILE A 16 -3.11 -47.37 -6.33
CA ILE A 16 -3.89 -46.77 -5.25
C ILE A 16 -5.38 -46.87 -5.57
N ALA A 17 -5.76 -46.79 -6.85
CA ALA A 17 -7.14 -46.98 -7.27
C ALA A 17 -7.69 -48.36 -6.89
N ARG A 18 -6.82 -49.37 -6.69
CA ARG A 18 -7.23 -50.71 -6.25
C ARG A 18 -7.98 -50.71 -4.92
N ASN A 19 -7.66 -49.80 -4.02
CA ASN A 19 -8.32 -49.71 -2.72
C ASN A 19 -9.82 -49.41 -2.83
N PHE A 20 -10.28 -48.89 -3.97
CA PHE A 20 -11.67 -48.48 -4.20
C PHE A 20 -12.50 -49.51 -5.00
N PHE A 21 -11.97 -50.71 -5.30
CA PHE A 21 -12.69 -51.71 -6.10
C PHE A 21 -13.71 -52.54 -5.31
N SER A 22 -13.50 -52.79 -4.02
CA SER A 22 -14.48 -53.47 -3.19
C SER A 22 -14.61 -52.84 -1.80
N PRO A 23 -15.75 -53.02 -1.12
CA PRO A 23 -15.92 -52.60 0.26
C PRO A 23 -14.86 -53.21 1.18
N ASP A 24 -14.43 -54.45 0.90
CA ASP A 24 -13.45 -55.19 1.71
C ASP A 24 -12.03 -54.61 1.62
N THR A 25 -11.71 -53.88 0.55
CA THR A 25 -10.39 -53.23 0.38
C THR A 25 -10.33 -51.83 0.98
N LEU A 26 -11.47 -51.22 1.31
CA LEU A 26 -11.57 -49.92 1.98
C LEU A 26 -11.45 -50.08 3.50
N GLU A 27 -10.23 -50.38 3.95
CA GLU A 27 -9.95 -50.63 5.37
C GLU A 27 -10.14 -49.38 6.27
N SER A 28 -10.45 -49.61 7.55
CA SER A 28 -10.52 -48.56 8.59
C SER A 28 -9.25 -47.71 8.71
N ARG A 29 -8.10 -48.27 8.33
CA ARG A 29 -6.81 -47.58 8.27
C ARG A 29 -6.78 -46.46 7.24
N PHE A 30 -7.43 -46.63 6.08
CA PHE A 30 -7.52 -45.59 5.06
C PHE A 30 -8.29 -44.37 5.59
N PHE A 31 -9.46 -44.60 6.22
CA PHE A 31 -10.24 -43.52 6.83
C PHE A 31 -9.49 -42.83 7.97
N THR A 32 -8.76 -43.61 8.79
CA THR A 32 -7.93 -43.06 9.87
C THR A 32 -6.83 -42.16 9.32
N LEU A 33 -6.16 -42.59 8.24
CA LEU A 33 -5.15 -41.78 7.54
C LEU A 33 -5.77 -40.50 6.96
N MET A 34 -6.94 -40.59 6.33
CA MET A 34 -7.62 -39.42 5.76
C MET A 34 -8.02 -38.40 6.84
N VAL A 35 -8.55 -38.85 7.98
CA VAL A 35 -8.87 -37.97 9.12
C VAL A 35 -7.59 -37.35 9.69
N PHE A 36 -6.52 -38.14 9.86
CA PHE A 36 -5.24 -37.64 10.32
C PHE A 36 -4.68 -36.56 9.39
N MET A 37 -4.69 -36.80 8.07
CA MET A 37 -4.23 -35.84 7.07
C MET A 37 -5.12 -34.57 7.05
N HIS A 38 -6.44 -34.73 7.18
CA HIS A 38 -7.38 -33.61 7.22
C HIS A 38 -7.16 -32.70 8.43
N ILE A 39 -6.69 -33.23 9.56
CA ILE A 39 -6.36 -32.44 10.75
C ILE A 39 -4.92 -31.91 10.68
N ALA A 40 -3.96 -32.76 10.33
CA ALA A 40 -2.54 -32.42 10.34
C ALA A 40 -2.18 -31.35 9.29
N VAL A 41 -2.74 -31.44 8.08
CA VAL A 41 -2.41 -30.49 6.99
C VAL A 41 -2.81 -29.04 7.35
N PRO A 42 -4.04 -28.75 7.81
CA PRO A 42 -4.40 -27.41 8.28
C PRO A 42 -3.56 -26.92 9.46
N LEU A 43 -3.22 -27.79 10.42
CA LEU A 43 -2.37 -27.42 11.55
C LEU A 43 -0.96 -27.01 11.09
N ILE A 44 -0.36 -27.77 10.17
CA ILE A 44 0.92 -27.40 9.55
C ILE A 44 0.79 -26.09 8.79
N ALA A 45 -0.29 -25.89 8.03
CA ALA A 45 -0.54 -24.64 7.31
C ALA A 45 -0.65 -23.43 8.26
N LEU A 46 -1.26 -23.59 9.44
CA LEU A 46 -1.32 -22.55 10.48
C LEU A 46 0.06 -22.21 11.04
N VAL A 47 0.92 -23.21 11.28
CA VAL A 47 2.31 -22.99 11.72
C VAL A 47 3.10 -22.26 10.63
N ILE A 48 2.97 -22.66 9.37
CA ILE A 48 3.62 -21.99 8.23
C ILE A 48 3.13 -20.55 8.11
N LEU A 49 1.82 -20.31 8.21
CA LEU A 49 1.24 -18.97 8.19
C LEU A 49 1.81 -18.11 9.33
N TRP A 50 1.94 -18.67 10.54
CA TRP A 50 2.55 -17.97 11.67
C TRP A 50 4.01 -17.57 11.41
N VAL A 51 4.84 -18.50 10.90
CA VAL A 51 6.22 -18.21 10.49
C VAL A 51 6.27 -17.13 9.39
N HIS A 52 5.35 -17.19 8.42
CA HIS A 52 5.24 -16.18 7.37
C HIS A 52 4.90 -14.80 7.95
N LEU A 53 3.93 -14.73 8.86
CA LEU A 53 3.52 -13.48 9.52
C LEU A 53 4.63 -12.86 10.37
N GLN A 54 5.47 -13.68 11.02
CA GLN A 54 6.65 -13.18 11.75
C GLN A 54 7.68 -12.49 10.86
N ARG A 55 7.73 -12.83 9.57
CA ARG A 55 8.62 -12.18 8.60
C ARG A 55 8.06 -10.86 8.04
N VAL A 56 6.79 -10.55 8.31
CA VAL A 56 6.15 -9.32 7.80
C VAL A 56 6.12 -8.28 8.91
N THR A 57 6.77 -7.14 8.70
CA THR A 57 6.71 -6.02 9.65
C THR A 57 5.29 -5.48 9.74
N LYS A 58 4.71 -5.41 10.96
CA LYS A 58 3.38 -4.81 11.22
C LYS A 58 2.30 -5.36 10.26
N PRO A 59 2.04 -6.68 10.22
CA PRO A 59 1.11 -7.28 9.28
C PRO A 59 -0.32 -6.83 9.59
N ARG A 60 -1.10 -6.55 8.54
CA ARG A 60 -2.55 -6.34 8.67
C ARG A 60 -3.23 -7.68 8.42
N ILE A 61 -3.53 -8.41 9.49
CA ILE A 61 -4.15 -9.74 9.41
C ILE A 61 -5.67 -9.60 9.21
N ASN A 62 -6.28 -8.62 9.87
CA ASN A 62 -7.72 -8.41 9.79
C ASN A 62 -8.08 -7.40 8.69
N PRO A 63 -9.04 -7.72 7.81
CA PRO A 63 -9.56 -6.76 6.84
C PRO A 63 -10.37 -5.64 7.54
N PRO A 64 -10.65 -4.53 6.85
CA PRO A 64 -11.57 -3.50 7.35
C PRO A 64 -12.93 -4.11 7.73
N ARG A 65 -13.54 -3.63 8.82
CA ARG A 65 -14.79 -4.21 9.37
C ARG A 65 -15.92 -4.30 8.34
N GLY A 66 -16.09 -3.28 7.51
CA GLY A 66 -17.11 -3.29 6.46
C GLY A 66 -16.91 -4.42 5.43
N LEU A 67 -15.65 -4.67 5.04
CA LEU A 67 -15.33 -5.78 4.14
C LEU A 67 -15.52 -7.14 4.83
N ALA A 68 -15.10 -7.27 6.09
CA ALA A 68 -15.30 -8.49 6.87
C ALA A 68 -16.79 -8.85 6.98
N ILE A 69 -17.62 -7.88 7.36
CA ILE A 69 -19.07 -8.06 7.49
C ILE A 69 -19.68 -8.36 6.13
N GLY A 70 -19.31 -7.62 5.08
CA GLY A 70 -19.82 -7.85 3.72
C GLY A 70 -19.51 -9.25 3.21
N VAL A 71 -18.26 -9.71 3.35
CA VAL A 71 -17.85 -11.07 2.97
C VAL A 71 -18.57 -12.13 3.82
N LEU A 72 -18.67 -11.93 5.13
CA LEU A 72 -19.38 -12.86 6.01
C LEU A 72 -20.85 -12.99 5.61
N VAL A 73 -21.55 -11.88 5.42
CA VAL A 73 -22.96 -11.86 5.00
C VAL A 73 -23.12 -12.51 3.63
N ALA A 74 -22.23 -12.21 2.68
CA ALA A 74 -22.25 -12.82 1.36
C ALA A 74 -22.08 -14.35 1.43
N LEU A 75 -21.10 -14.84 2.20
CA LEU A 75 -20.86 -16.28 2.36
C LEU A 75 -22.00 -16.98 3.11
N LEU A 76 -22.57 -16.35 4.13
CA LEU A 76 -23.76 -16.88 4.83
C LEU A 76 -24.97 -16.95 3.90
N THR A 77 -25.19 -15.90 3.11
CA THR A 77 -26.29 -15.85 2.13
C THR A 77 -26.09 -16.94 1.08
N LEU A 78 -24.87 -17.09 0.55
CA LEU A 78 -24.54 -18.13 -0.41
C LEU A 78 -24.76 -19.53 0.18
N SER A 79 -24.36 -19.76 1.43
CA SER A 79 -24.56 -21.04 2.12
C SER A 79 -26.04 -21.39 2.33
N LEU A 80 -26.92 -20.38 2.45
CA LEU A 80 -28.36 -20.58 2.62
C LEU A 80 -29.08 -20.76 1.28
N VAL A 81 -28.68 -19.99 0.25
CA VAL A 81 -29.29 -20.02 -1.09
C VAL A 81 -28.80 -21.24 -1.89
N HIS A 82 -27.53 -21.59 -1.78
CA HIS A 82 -26.88 -22.70 -2.46
C HIS A 82 -26.12 -23.57 -1.44
N PRO A 83 -26.82 -24.35 -0.61
CA PRO A 83 -26.18 -25.21 0.37
C PRO A 83 -25.29 -26.25 -0.30
N ALA A 84 -24.10 -26.48 0.28
CA ALA A 84 -23.21 -27.54 -0.17
C ALA A 84 -23.77 -28.91 0.28
N THR A 85 -24.53 -29.55 -0.61
CA THR A 85 -25.09 -30.89 -0.36
C THR A 85 -24.13 -31.97 -0.82
N SER A 86 -23.87 -32.96 0.02
CA SER A 86 -23.26 -34.21 -0.43
C SER A 86 -24.24 -34.97 -1.34
N GLN A 87 -23.70 -35.73 -2.29
CA GLN A 87 -24.50 -36.69 -3.05
C GLN A 87 -24.92 -37.85 -2.13
N GLY A 88 -25.70 -38.80 -2.67
CA GLY A 88 -26.14 -39.98 -1.90
C GLY A 88 -24.97 -40.79 -1.30
N PRO A 89 -25.27 -41.71 -0.36
CA PRO A 89 -24.25 -42.57 0.23
C PRO A 89 -23.41 -43.28 -0.83
N ALA A 90 -22.10 -43.38 -0.59
CA ALA A 90 -21.20 -44.09 -1.49
C ALA A 90 -21.56 -45.58 -1.53
N ASP A 91 -21.90 -46.08 -2.72
CA ASP A 91 -22.22 -47.49 -2.99
C ASP A 91 -21.27 -48.00 -4.06
N LEU A 92 -20.24 -48.76 -3.64
CA LEU A 92 -19.19 -49.27 -4.53
C LEU A 92 -19.71 -50.34 -5.50
N ALA A 93 -20.91 -50.87 -5.29
CA ALA A 93 -21.57 -51.79 -6.21
C ALA A 93 -22.29 -51.06 -7.36
N LYS A 94 -22.37 -49.72 -7.32
CA LYS A 94 -23.05 -48.91 -8.35
C LYS A 94 -22.08 -47.92 -8.98
N VAL A 95 -22.03 -47.92 -10.30
CA VAL A 95 -21.32 -46.88 -11.07
C VAL A 95 -22.28 -45.71 -11.30
N PRO A 96 -22.02 -44.50 -10.75
CA PRO A 96 -22.89 -43.36 -10.97
C PRO A 96 -22.82 -42.89 -12.43
N ALA A 97 -23.97 -42.72 -13.08
CA ALA A 97 -24.06 -42.27 -14.47
C ALA A 97 -23.71 -40.78 -14.65
N ALA A 98 -23.94 -39.97 -13.62
CA ALA A 98 -23.56 -38.56 -13.58
C ALA A 98 -23.02 -38.23 -12.18
N VAL A 99 -21.85 -37.60 -12.14
CA VAL A 99 -21.27 -37.05 -10.91
C VAL A 99 -21.55 -35.56 -10.94
N GLY A 100 -22.29 -35.05 -9.95
CA GLY A 100 -22.50 -33.62 -9.76
C GLY A 100 -21.20 -32.92 -9.35
N LEU A 101 -20.35 -32.61 -10.33
CA LEU A 101 -19.08 -31.93 -10.10
C LEU A 101 -19.34 -30.51 -9.60
N ASP A 102 -18.78 -30.19 -8.44
CA ASP A 102 -18.76 -28.85 -7.90
C ASP A 102 -17.77 -27.99 -8.69
N TRP A 103 -18.23 -26.86 -9.23
CA TRP A 103 -17.42 -25.99 -10.07
C TRP A 103 -16.30 -25.27 -9.28
N PHE A 104 -16.43 -25.12 -7.97
CA PHE A 104 -15.47 -24.48 -7.10
C PHE A 104 -14.37 -25.44 -6.65
N TYR A 105 -14.72 -26.68 -6.27
CA TYR A 105 -13.76 -27.67 -5.77
C TYR A 105 -13.21 -28.61 -6.85
N LEU A 106 -13.98 -28.88 -7.92
CA LEU A 106 -13.63 -29.86 -8.95
C LEU A 106 -13.51 -29.28 -10.39
N PRO A 107 -13.15 -27.99 -10.62
CA PRO A 107 -13.12 -27.41 -11.97
C PRO A 107 -12.11 -28.08 -12.90
N LEU A 108 -11.06 -28.68 -12.34
CA LEU A 108 -9.99 -29.34 -13.10
C LEU A 108 -10.29 -30.81 -13.42
N TYR A 109 -11.32 -31.43 -12.82
CA TYR A 109 -11.61 -32.85 -13.02
C TYR A 109 -11.97 -33.21 -14.48
N PRO A 110 -12.80 -32.43 -15.19
CA PRO A 110 -13.08 -32.70 -16.60
C PRO A 110 -11.82 -32.63 -17.49
N LEU A 111 -10.86 -31.77 -17.13
CA LEU A 111 -9.59 -31.67 -17.83
C LEU A 111 -8.71 -32.91 -17.57
N LEU A 112 -8.65 -33.37 -16.31
CA LEU A 112 -7.89 -34.55 -15.91
C LEU A 112 -8.43 -35.84 -16.53
N ASP A 113 -9.74 -35.94 -16.72
CA ASP A 113 -10.39 -37.08 -17.38
C ASP A 113 -10.06 -37.15 -18.88
N ARG A 114 -10.12 -35.99 -19.55
CA ARG A 114 -10.05 -35.93 -21.02
C ARG A 114 -8.62 -35.92 -21.56
N TRP A 115 -7.63 -35.56 -20.74
CA TRP A 115 -6.24 -35.39 -21.18
C TRP A 115 -5.33 -36.54 -20.70
N PRO A 116 -4.35 -36.99 -21.51
CA PRO A 116 -3.45 -38.07 -21.11
C PRO A 116 -2.66 -37.75 -19.83
N GLY A 117 -2.47 -38.76 -18.98
CA GLY A 117 -1.73 -38.65 -17.71
C GLY A 117 -0.35 -37.96 -17.81
N PRO A 118 0.51 -38.33 -18.79
CA PRO A 118 1.81 -37.66 -18.96
C PRO A 118 1.69 -36.16 -19.26
N VAL A 119 0.64 -35.75 -19.98
CA VAL A 119 0.42 -34.33 -20.32
C VAL A 119 0.00 -33.54 -19.08
N THR A 120 -0.94 -34.07 -18.29
CA THR A 120 -1.44 -33.39 -17.08
C THR A 120 -0.38 -33.33 -15.98
N TRP A 121 0.43 -34.38 -15.81
CA TRP A 121 1.60 -34.36 -14.93
C TRP A 121 2.71 -33.43 -15.42
N GLY A 122 3.00 -33.43 -16.72
CA GLY A 122 3.95 -32.50 -17.33
C GLY A 122 3.55 -31.04 -17.12
N ALA A 123 2.27 -30.71 -17.34
CA ALA A 123 1.73 -29.37 -17.11
C ALA A 123 1.77 -28.98 -15.62
N SER A 124 1.42 -29.88 -14.72
CA SER A 124 1.47 -29.64 -13.27
C SER A 124 2.91 -29.43 -12.79
N GLY A 125 3.85 -30.24 -13.30
CA GLY A 125 5.29 -30.10 -13.04
C GLY A 125 5.84 -28.79 -13.59
N ALA A 126 5.47 -28.40 -14.80
CA ALA A 126 5.87 -27.12 -15.40
C ALA A 126 5.33 -25.93 -14.59
N LEU A 127 4.07 -25.95 -14.17
CA LEU A 127 3.49 -24.91 -13.31
C LEU A 127 4.22 -24.84 -11.97
N LEU A 128 4.49 -25.98 -11.34
CA LEU A 128 5.26 -26.05 -10.10
C LEU A 128 6.67 -25.48 -10.30
N LEU A 129 7.36 -25.84 -11.38
CA LEU A 129 8.69 -25.31 -11.70
C LEU A 129 8.66 -23.80 -11.95
N ILE A 130 7.63 -23.27 -12.60
CA ILE A 130 7.46 -21.81 -12.80
C ILE A 130 7.25 -21.11 -11.46
N LEU A 131 6.36 -21.62 -10.62
CA LEU A 131 6.08 -21.07 -9.28
C LEU A 131 7.32 -21.14 -8.38
N LEU A 132 8.06 -22.25 -8.44
CA LEU A 132 9.33 -22.40 -7.74
C LEU A 132 10.36 -21.45 -8.34
N ALA A 133 10.52 -21.33 -9.65
CA ALA A 133 11.50 -20.44 -10.28
C ALA A 133 11.24 -18.95 -10.03
N MET A 134 10.00 -18.56 -9.69
CA MET A 134 9.57 -17.17 -9.55
C MET A 134 10.48 -16.29 -8.66
N PRO A 135 10.95 -16.73 -7.47
CA PRO A 135 11.85 -15.95 -6.63
C PRO A 135 13.26 -15.74 -7.22
N TRP A 136 13.66 -16.56 -8.19
CA TRP A 136 14.97 -16.48 -8.88
C TRP A 136 14.91 -15.69 -10.19
N LEU A 137 13.71 -15.31 -10.65
CA LEU A 137 13.57 -14.45 -11.82
C LEU A 137 14.08 -13.03 -11.51
N PRO A 138 14.81 -12.40 -12.46
CA PRO A 138 15.33 -11.05 -12.24
C PRO A 138 14.17 -10.06 -12.02
N PRO A 139 14.29 -9.15 -11.04
CA PRO A 139 13.24 -8.17 -10.75
C PRO A 139 13.08 -7.20 -11.92
N MET A 140 11.84 -6.91 -12.31
CA MET A 140 11.56 -6.10 -13.51
C MET A 140 12.09 -4.66 -13.44
N ARG A 141 12.20 -4.06 -12.23
CA ARG A 141 12.85 -2.77 -11.92
C ARG A 141 12.83 -2.57 -10.41
N LYS A 142 13.99 -2.30 -9.79
CA LYS A 142 14.07 -1.91 -8.37
C LYS A 142 14.30 -0.39 -8.29
N PRO A 143 13.45 0.37 -7.56
CA PRO A 143 13.75 1.77 -7.29
C PRO A 143 15.03 1.88 -6.46
N ALA A 144 15.72 3.02 -6.56
CA ALA A 144 16.94 3.23 -5.79
C ALA A 144 16.62 3.25 -4.29
N ALA A 145 17.48 2.59 -3.49
CA ALA A 145 17.33 2.59 -2.04
C ALA A 145 17.65 3.98 -1.47
N ALA A 146 17.03 4.31 -0.33
CA ALA A 146 17.36 5.53 0.40
C ALA A 146 18.83 5.50 0.87
N VAL A 147 19.49 6.65 0.80
CA VAL A 147 20.89 6.84 1.18
C VAL A 147 20.95 7.74 2.41
N VAL A 148 21.87 7.43 3.32
CA VAL A 148 22.08 8.20 4.56
C VAL A 148 23.29 9.11 4.36
N ASP A 149 23.08 10.40 4.55
CA ASP A 149 24.17 11.36 4.64
C ASP A 149 24.57 11.51 6.10
N LEU A 150 25.76 11.00 6.46
CA LEU A 150 26.20 11.05 7.86
C LEU A 150 26.34 12.49 8.34
N ALA A 151 26.81 13.42 7.52
CA ALA A 151 27.02 14.80 7.94
C ALA A 151 25.74 15.49 8.44
N ASN A 152 24.58 15.17 7.85
CA ASN A 152 23.26 15.71 8.19
C ASN A 152 22.36 14.74 8.99
N CYS A 153 22.81 13.51 9.25
CA CYS A 153 22.10 12.54 10.06
C CYS A 153 22.37 12.78 11.56
N ASN A 154 21.30 12.86 12.36
CA ASN A 154 21.39 13.07 13.80
C ASN A 154 21.00 11.85 14.65
N GLY A 155 20.78 10.69 14.03
CA GLY A 155 20.44 9.45 14.75
C GLY A 155 19.07 9.45 15.46
N CYS A 156 18.15 10.37 15.11
CA CYS A 156 16.88 10.57 15.83
C CYS A 156 15.83 9.43 15.72
N THR A 157 16.11 8.36 14.96
CA THR A 157 15.25 7.15 14.81
C THR A 157 13.89 7.33 14.12
N ARG A 158 13.51 8.53 13.66
CA ARG A 158 12.21 8.73 12.98
C ARG A 158 12.08 7.88 11.71
N CYS A 159 13.12 7.83 10.89
CA CYS A 159 13.14 7.00 9.68
C CYS A 159 12.98 5.51 9.99
N PHE A 160 13.59 5.02 11.08
CA PHE A 160 13.43 3.66 11.58
C PHE A 160 11.97 3.37 11.97
N ASN A 161 11.35 4.25 12.77
CA ASN A 161 9.98 4.09 13.24
C ASN A 161 8.92 4.18 12.12
N ASP A 162 9.20 4.97 11.09
CA ASP A 162 8.30 5.23 9.97
C ASP A 162 8.40 4.18 8.84
N CYS A 163 9.53 3.45 8.75
CA CYS A 163 9.76 2.48 7.69
C CYS A 163 8.71 1.34 7.72
N PRO A 164 7.91 1.15 6.65
CA PRO A 164 6.94 0.06 6.60
C PRO A 164 7.57 -1.32 6.41
N TYR A 165 8.81 -1.37 5.92
CA TYR A 165 9.45 -2.58 5.41
C TYR A 165 10.60 -3.07 6.29
N SER A 166 10.81 -2.44 7.45
CA SER A 166 11.99 -2.67 8.30
C SER A 166 13.31 -2.61 7.53
N ALA A 167 13.36 -1.79 6.47
CA ALA A 167 14.54 -1.60 5.65
C ALA A 167 15.59 -0.71 6.32
N ILE A 168 15.29 -0.14 7.49
CA ILE A 168 16.17 0.76 8.21
C ILE A 168 16.38 0.16 9.60
N ILE A 169 17.63 0.14 10.06
CA ILE A 169 18.01 -0.14 11.44
C ILE A 169 18.83 1.03 11.99
N MET A 170 18.95 1.12 13.30
CA MET A 170 19.83 2.07 13.96
C MET A 170 21.09 1.34 14.42
N GLY A 171 22.25 1.80 13.97
CA GLY A 171 23.56 1.27 14.39
C GLY A 171 24.42 2.34 15.05
N ASN A 172 25.56 1.92 15.59
CA ASN A 172 26.56 2.84 16.12
C ASN A 172 27.12 3.69 14.99
N ARG A 173 27.38 4.95 15.31
CA ARG A 173 27.94 5.90 14.36
C ARG A 173 29.42 5.61 14.08
N THR A 174 29.86 5.87 12.84
CA THR A 174 31.22 5.51 12.36
C THR A 174 32.13 6.69 12.02
N ASP A 175 31.66 7.93 12.10
CA ASP A 175 32.37 9.14 11.62
C ASP A 175 32.92 10.04 12.76
N GLY A 176 32.85 9.60 14.01
CA GLY A 176 33.37 10.33 15.18
C GLY A 176 32.60 11.60 15.58
N ARG A 177 31.45 11.89 14.96
CA ARG A 177 30.59 13.04 15.33
C ARG A 177 29.78 12.77 16.61
N PRO A 178 29.27 13.81 17.30
CA PRO A 178 28.67 13.69 18.64
C PRO A 178 27.39 12.84 18.73
N PHE A 179 26.75 12.49 17.62
CA PHE A 179 25.59 11.61 17.66
C PHE A 179 26.03 10.16 17.83
N GLU A 180 25.47 9.43 18.79
CA GLU A 180 25.90 8.04 19.04
C GLU A 180 25.41 7.05 17.96
N ARG A 181 24.31 7.39 17.29
CA ARG A 181 23.60 6.48 16.36
C ARG A 181 23.53 7.04 14.94
N GLN A 182 23.47 6.12 13.98
CA GLN A 182 23.19 6.40 12.58
C GLN A 182 22.13 5.45 12.02
N ALA A 183 21.37 5.91 11.03
CA ALA A 183 20.50 5.05 10.26
C ALA A 183 21.34 4.20 9.29
N ILE A 184 21.00 2.93 9.13
CA ILE A 184 21.59 2.02 8.15
C ILE A 184 20.46 1.45 7.31
N VAL A 185 20.54 1.62 5.99
CA VAL A 185 19.50 1.18 5.05
C VAL A 185 19.91 -0.16 4.44
N ASN A 186 19.04 -1.15 4.53
CA ASN A 186 19.16 -2.41 3.80
C ASN A 186 18.52 -2.26 2.40
N PRO A 187 19.32 -2.21 1.32
CA PRO A 187 18.79 -2.01 -0.03
C PRO A 187 17.95 -3.19 -0.52
N ALA A 188 18.10 -4.40 0.05
CA ALA A 188 17.30 -5.56 -0.33
C ALA A 188 15.84 -5.46 0.16
N LEU A 189 15.58 -4.68 1.22
CA LEU A 189 14.25 -4.45 1.79
C LEU A 189 13.64 -3.11 1.37
N CYS A 190 14.47 -2.16 0.94
CA CYS A 190 14.02 -0.81 0.61
C CYS A 190 13.26 -0.79 -0.72
N VAL A 191 12.02 -0.29 -0.69
CA VAL A 191 11.18 -0.13 -1.89
C VAL A 191 11.19 1.30 -2.46
N GLY A 192 12.11 2.16 -2.01
CA GLY A 192 12.24 3.53 -2.54
C GLY A 192 11.03 4.45 -2.30
N CYS A 193 10.19 4.18 -1.28
CA CYS A 193 8.94 4.94 -1.08
C CYS A 193 9.11 6.37 -0.51
N GLY A 194 10.30 6.75 -0.04
CA GLY A 194 10.61 8.11 0.43
C GLY A 194 10.01 8.52 1.78
N ILE A 195 9.24 7.66 2.45
CA ILE A 195 8.63 7.96 3.77
C ILE A 195 9.69 8.39 4.80
N CYS A 196 10.88 7.79 4.75
CA CYS A 196 12.00 8.12 5.61
C CYS A 196 12.51 9.55 5.39
N ALA A 197 12.60 10.01 4.13
CA ALA A 197 12.95 11.38 3.80
C ALA A 197 11.90 12.36 4.35
N GLY A 198 10.60 12.05 4.16
CA GLY A 198 9.50 12.82 4.74
C GLY A 198 9.48 12.90 6.27
N SER A 199 10.09 11.93 6.95
CA SER A 199 10.23 11.89 8.41
C SER A 199 11.50 12.59 8.94
N CYS A 200 12.44 12.89 8.05
CA CYS A 200 13.76 13.36 8.42
C CYS A 200 13.70 14.83 8.87
N PRO A 201 14.15 15.17 10.09
CA PRO A 201 14.08 16.53 10.61
C PRO A 201 14.88 17.55 9.79
N THR A 202 15.90 17.10 9.05
CA THR A 202 16.74 17.96 8.20
C THR A 202 16.18 18.16 6.80
N SER A 203 15.05 17.53 6.45
CA SER A 203 14.31 17.73 5.18
C SER A 203 13.46 18.99 5.17
N THR A 204 14.07 20.13 5.47
CA THR A 204 13.38 21.43 5.54
C THR A 204 13.59 22.26 4.26
N PRO A 205 12.51 22.67 3.56
CA PRO A 205 12.63 23.49 2.34
C PRO A 205 13.11 24.91 2.61
N PHE A 206 13.11 25.36 3.87
CA PHE A 206 13.52 26.72 4.26
C PHE A 206 15.04 26.93 4.32
N ARG A 207 15.85 25.89 4.06
CA ARG A 207 17.31 25.99 4.09
C ARG A 207 17.81 26.84 2.92
N THR A 208 18.46 27.96 3.23
CA THR A 208 19.04 28.90 2.24
C THR A 208 20.55 29.05 2.35
N ALA A 209 21.13 28.82 3.54
CA ALA A 209 22.57 29.04 3.79
C ALA A 209 23.48 27.92 3.30
N SER A 210 22.92 26.75 2.98
CA SER A 210 23.67 25.59 2.47
C SER A 210 22.77 24.71 1.62
N ASP A 211 23.39 23.76 0.91
CA ASP A 211 22.66 22.79 0.11
C ASP A 211 21.66 22.00 0.94
N LEU A 212 20.51 21.70 0.32
CA LEU A 212 19.44 20.94 0.94
C LEU A 212 19.76 19.45 0.85
N ILE A 213 20.63 19.00 1.75
CA ILE A 213 21.03 17.60 1.91
C ILE A 213 20.44 17.08 3.23
N PRO A 214 19.37 16.27 3.19
CA PRO A 214 18.85 15.62 4.38
C PRO A 214 19.76 14.51 4.89
N GLY A 215 19.61 14.14 6.16
CA GLY A 215 20.37 13.01 6.74
C GLY A 215 19.97 11.64 6.19
N ILE A 216 18.80 11.53 5.55
CA ILE A 216 18.39 10.35 4.78
C ILE A 216 17.46 10.79 3.67
N ASP A 217 17.74 10.38 2.43
CA ASP A 217 17.00 10.81 1.25
C ASP A 217 16.99 9.75 0.14
N LEU A 218 16.14 9.94 -0.88
CA LEU A 218 16.16 9.13 -2.10
C LEU A 218 17.09 9.79 -3.15
N PRO A 219 18.04 9.04 -3.74
CA PRO A 219 18.97 9.62 -4.71
C PRO A 219 18.28 10.02 -6.03
N ASP A 220 17.21 9.31 -6.41
CA ASP A 220 16.46 9.54 -7.64
C ASP A 220 15.27 10.48 -7.45
N HIS A 221 14.81 10.72 -6.22
CA HIS A 221 13.68 11.58 -5.85
C HIS A 221 14.01 12.38 -4.58
N SER A 222 15.07 13.17 -4.63
CA SER A 222 15.58 13.88 -3.45
C SER A 222 14.65 15.00 -2.98
N ILE A 223 14.78 15.39 -1.71
CA ILE A 223 14.08 16.53 -1.14
C ILE A 223 14.54 17.86 -1.77
N SER A 224 15.81 17.94 -2.22
CA SER A 224 16.26 19.08 -3.02
C SER A 224 15.51 19.17 -4.34
N ALA A 225 15.47 18.07 -5.10
CA ALA A 225 14.72 18.02 -6.37
C ALA A 225 13.23 18.30 -6.16
N LEU A 226 12.65 17.86 -5.03
CA LEU A 226 11.28 18.20 -4.65
C LEU A 226 11.09 19.70 -4.44
N ARG A 227 12.02 20.38 -3.77
CA ARG A 227 11.97 21.85 -3.59
C ARG A 227 12.05 22.55 -4.94
N ASP A 228 12.96 22.13 -5.80
CA ASP A 228 13.15 22.75 -7.12
C ASP A 228 11.91 22.52 -8.00
N ALA A 229 11.31 21.33 -7.95
CA ALA A 229 10.05 21.02 -8.62
C ALA A 229 8.88 21.86 -8.10
N VAL A 230 8.79 22.11 -6.79
CA VAL A 230 7.76 23.00 -6.20
C VAL A 230 7.93 24.44 -6.70
N LEU A 231 9.16 24.96 -6.70
CA LEU A 231 9.43 26.30 -7.20
C LEU A 231 9.07 26.39 -8.69
N ALA A 232 9.53 25.45 -9.51
CA ALA A 232 9.24 25.41 -10.94
C ALA A 232 7.73 25.28 -11.23
N ALA A 233 7.02 24.42 -10.50
CA ALA A 233 5.59 24.18 -10.66
C ALA A 233 4.73 25.40 -10.26
N THR A 234 5.22 26.24 -9.34
CA THR A 234 4.47 27.40 -8.85
C THR A 234 4.74 28.69 -9.63
N THR A 235 5.88 28.82 -10.31
CA THR A 235 6.20 29.96 -11.19
C THR A 235 5.10 30.32 -12.20
N PRO A 236 4.48 29.38 -12.94
CA PRO A 236 3.42 29.71 -13.90
C PRO A 236 2.05 30.00 -13.25
N LEU A 237 1.89 29.79 -11.94
CA LEU A 237 0.61 30.01 -11.28
C LEU A 237 0.31 31.50 -11.17
N GLN A 238 -0.70 31.95 -11.90
CA GLN A 238 -1.20 33.32 -11.90
C GLN A 238 -2.70 33.35 -11.64
N GLY A 239 -3.20 34.51 -11.21
CA GLY A 239 -4.62 34.72 -10.91
C GLY A 239 -4.98 34.46 -9.45
N LYS A 240 -6.27 34.22 -9.21
CA LYS A 240 -6.83 33.93 -7.88
C LYS A 240 -6.89 32.42 -7.65
N SER A 241 -6.86 32.01 -6.38
CA SER A 241 -7.03 30.60 -5.98
C SER A 241 -6.03 29.65 -6.64
N ARG A 242 -4.75 30.06 -6.66
CA ARG A 242 -3.62 29.25 -7.15
C ARG A 242 -3.47 28.02 -6.26
N ILE A 243 -3.62 26.81 -6.81
CA ILE A 243 -3.54 25.57 -6.03
C ILE A 243 -2.31 24.77 -6.44
N LEU A 244 -1.52 24.35 -5.47
CA LEU A 244 -0.46 23.36 -5.68
C LEU A 244 -0.92 21.97 -5.20
N VAL A 245 -0.85 20.99 -6.08
CA VAL A 245 -1.24 19.60 -5.82
C VAL A 245 0.01 18.73 -5.64
N PHE A 246 0.16 18.09 -4.49
CA PHE A 246 1.14 17.03 -4.28
C PHE A 246 0.48 15.67 -4.50
N GLY A 247 0.92 14.92 -5.51
CA GLY A 247 0.33 13.63 -5.85
C GLY A 247 1.27 12.45 -5.65
N CYS A 248 0.75 11.33 -5.16
CA CYS A 248 1.45 10.05 -5.18
C CYS A 248 1.45 9.43 -6.59
N GLU A 249 2.59 8.91 -7.05
CA GLU A 249 2.71 8.21 -8.35
C GLU A 249 1.75 7.01 -8.51
N HIS A 250 1.38 6.38 -7.40
CA HIS A 250 0.44 5.25 -7.35
C HIS A 250 -1.00 5.68 -7.02
N GLY A 251 -1.26 6.99 -6.97
CA GLY A 251 -2.57 7.58 -6.75
C GLY A 251 -3.30 7.92 -8.06
N SER A 252 -4.30 8.79 -7.96
CA SER A 252 -5.02 9.32 -9.13
C SER A 252 -4.06 10.13 -9.99
N SER A 253 -4.23 10.07 -11.31
CA SER A 253 -3.45 10.90 -12.24
C SER A 253 -3.62 12.38 -11.92
N ILE A 254 -2.49 13.05 -11.71
CA ILE A 254 -2.38 14.50 -11.49
C ILE A 254 -1.98 15.27 -12.76
N SER A 255 -2.05 14.64 -13.93
CA SER A 255 -1.82 15.31 -15.21
C SER A 255 -3.10 16.02 -15.69
N ASN A 256 -2.96 17.08 -16.48
CA ASN A 256 -4.10 17.81 -17.07
C ASN A 256 -5.13 18.26 -16.01
N LEU A 257 -4.65 18.88 -14.93
CA LEU A 257 -5.53 19.42 -13.89
C LEU A 257 -6.22 20.71 -14.35
N PRO A 258 -7.30 21.15 -13.66
CA PRO A 258 -8.01 22.38 -14.00
C PRO A 258 -7.09 23.62 -14.03
N PRO A 259 -7.44 24.68 -14.78
CA PRO A 259 -6.69 25.94 -14.77
C PRO A 259 -6.53 26.51 -13.35
N GLY A 260 -5.42 27.20 -13.09
CA GLY A 260 -5.10 27.72 -11.75
C GLY A 260 -4.53 26.66 -10.79
N THR A 261 -4.39 25.42 -11.24
CA THR A 261 -3.72 24.35 -10.48
C THR A 261 -2.39 23.96 -11.12
N SER A 262 -1.44 23.55 -10.29
CA SER A 262 -0.19 22.94 -10.71
C SER A 262 0.11 21.74 -9.83
N SER A 263 0.99 20.85 -10.28
CA SER A 263 1.21 19.56 -9.61
C SER A 263 2.66 19.19 -9.47
N VAL A 264 2.99 18.52 -8.36
CA VAL A 264 4.29 17.91 -8.12
C VAL A 264 4.07 16.44 -7.73
N SER A 265 4.78 15.54 -8.40
CA SER A 265 4.71 14.10 -8.15
C SER A 265 5.66 13.68 -7.02
N LEU A 266 5.24 12.69 -6.25
CA LEU A 266 5.97 12.07 -5.14
C LEU A 266 5.94 10.54 -5.29
N ARG A 267 7.01 9.84 -4.88
CA ARG A 267 7.02 8.36 -4.80
C ARG A 267 5.86 7.84 -3.96
N CYS A 268 5.63 8.50 -2.83
CA CYS A 268 4.51 8.27 -1.95
C CYS A 268 4.09 9.59 -1.30
N ILE A 269 2.82 9.75 -0.98
CA ILE A 269 2.35 10.91 -0.21
C ILE A 269 3.06 11.07 1.15
N GLY A 270 3.56 9.97 1.72
CA GLY A 270 4.35 9.97 2.96
C GLY A 270 5.78 10.49 2.80
N GLN A 271 6.27 10.66 1.57
CA GLN A 271 7.55 11.29 1.26
C GLN A 271 7.53 12.78 1.58
N LEU A 272 6.36 13.43 1.51
CA LEU A 272 6.24 14.87 1.73
C LEU A 272 6.53 15.24 3.20
N PRO A 273 7.60 16.01 3.47
CA PRO A 273 7.78 16.60 4.79
C PRO A 273 6.68 17.68 5.01
N PRO A 274 5.99 17.73 6.16
CA PRO A 274 4.92 18.72 6.39
C PRO A 274 5.37 20.18 6.29
N SER A 275 6.66 20.45 6.47
CA SER A 275 7.26 21.78 6.27
C SER A 275 7.14 22.29 4.84
N PHE A 276 6.94 21.43 3.84
CA PHE A 276 6.67 21.86 2.47
C PHE A 276 5.31 22.54 2.32
N ILE A 277 4.30 22.10 3.06
CA ILE A 277 2.97 22.74 3.06
C ILE A 277 3.10 24.16 3.63
N ASP A 278 3.78 24.28 4.78
CA ASP A 278 4.09 25.57 5.40
C ASP A 278 4.94 26.46 4.47
N PHE A 279 5.94 25.89 3.80
CA PHE A 279 6.78 26.63 2.85
C PHE A 279 5.99 27.22 1.70
N VAL A 280 5.14 26.42 1.05
CA VAL A 280 4.31 26.87 -0.08
C VAL A 280 3.40 28.02 0.33
N LEU A 281 2.72 27.90 1.47
CA LEU A 281 1.76 28.90 1.94
C LEU A 281 2.45 30.15 2.52
N SER A 282 3.49 29.98 3.34
CA SER A 282 4.21 31.11 3.98
C SER A 282 5.05 31.92 3.01
N LYS A 283 5.55 31.31 1.93
CA LYS A 283 6.24 32.01 0.83
C LYS A 283 5.29 32.51 -0.26
N ASN A 284 3.98 32.37 -0.07
CA ASN A 284 2.94 32.79 -1.01
C ASN A 284 3.10 32.20 -2.43
N LEU A 285 3.65 31.00 -2.53
CA LEU A 285 3.85 30.30 -3.81
C LEU A 285 2.53 29.79 -4.38
N ALA A 286 1.58 29.45 -3.50
CA ALA A 286 0.22 29.08 -3.87
C ALA A 286 -0.77 29.57 -2.79
N ASP A 287 -2.02 29.71 -3.21
CA ASP A 287 -3.14 30.11 -2.38
C ASP A 287 -3.74 28.91 -1.62
N GLY A 288 -3.59 27.69 -2.14
CA GLY A 288 -3.96 26.47 -1.42
C GLY A 288 -3.07 25.29 -1.77
N VAL A 289 -3.06 24.29 -0.89
CA VAL A 289 -2.33 23.03 -1.10
C VAL A 289 -3.31 21.87 -1.06
N VAL A 290 -3.19 20.97 -2.04
CA VAL A 290 -3.98 19.74 -2.10
C VAL A 290 -3.05 18.54 -2.06
N LEU A 291 -3.33 17.59 -1.18
CA LEU A 291 -2.61 16.33 -1.10
C LEU A 291 -3.45 15.22 -1.72
N VAL A 292 -2.89 14.50 -2.69
CA VAL A 292 -3.56 13.39 -3.38
C VAL A 292 -2.79 12.09 -3.13
N GLY A 293 -3.46 11.10 -2.55
CA GLY A 293 -2.87 9.79 -2.29
C GLY A 293 -3.70 8.62 -2.81
N CYS A 294 -3.23 7.42 -2.51
CA CYS A 294 -3.97 6.18 -2.75
C CYS A 294 -5.30 6.18 -1.97
N SER A 295 -6.17 5.19 -2.20
CA SER A 295 -7.35 5.04 -1.35
C SER A 295 -6.94 4.49 0.02
N GLU A 296 -7.73 4.76 1.05
CA GLU A 296 -7.38 4.51 2.46
C GLU A 296 -6.98 3.04 2.73
N ASN A 297 -7.51 2.10 1.94
CA ASN A 297 -7.27 0.67 2.07
C ASN A 297 -6.35 0.08 0.97
N SER A 298 -5.83 0.88 0.03
CA SER A 298 -4.98 0.41 -1.09
C SER A 298 -3.63 1.13 -1.17
N GLY A 299 -3.14 1.69 -0.07
CA GLY A 299 -1.86 2.39 -0.02
C GLY A 299 -0.68 1.52 -0.46
N HIS A 300 -0.06 1.87 -1.60
CA HIS A 300 1.08 1.14 -2.17
C HIS A 300 2.24 0.98 -1.17
N ALA A 301 2.66 2.08 -0.52
CA ALA A 301 3.74 2.08 0.47
C ALA A 301 3.27 1.71 1.90
N ARG A 302 2.12 1.02 2.05
CA ARG A 302 1.49 0.54 3.29
C ARG A 302 1.06 1.62 4.30
N PHE A 303 2.00 2.42 4.81
CA PHE A 303 1.77 3.41 5.87
C PHE A 303 1.82 4.87 5.43
N GLY A 304 2.09 5.16 4.15
CA GLY A 304 2.18 6.53 3.64
C GLY A 304 1.01 7.43 4.04
N ILE A 305 -0.23 6.99 3.76
CA ILE A 305 -1.45 7.73 4.13
C ILE A 305 -1.54 7.95 5.64
N ARG A 306 -1.36 6.88 6.43
CA ARG A 306 -1.47 6.92 7.90
C ARG A 306 -0.48 7.91 8.50
N TRP A 307 0.77 7.91 8.05
CA TRP A 307 1.79 8.83 8.54
C TRP A 307 1.51 10.27 8.12
N THR A 308 1.13 10.50 6.86
CA THR A 308 0.73 11.83 6.42
C THR A 308 -0.44 12.36 7.27
N GLN A 309 -1.52 11.59 7.45
CA GLN A 309 -2.66 11.98 8.30
C GLN A 309 -2.22 12.29 9.73
N ALA A 310 -1.40 11.44 10.35
CA ALA A 310 -0.93 11.66 11.72
C ALA A 310 -0.07 12.92 11.84
N ARG A 311 0.78 13.21 10.84
CA ARG A 311 1.60 14.43 10.80
C ARG A 311 0.75 15.70 10.61
N LEU A 312 -0.27 15.64 9.75
CA LEU A 312 -1.22 16.75 9.55
C LEU A 312 -2.07 17.00 10.80
N ALA A 313 -2.53 15.94 11.45
CA ALA A 313 -3.29 15.99 12.70
C ALA A 313 -2.42 16.30 13.93
N ARG A 314 -1.11 16.54 13.74
CA ARG A 314 -0.14 16.84 14.80
C ARG A 314 0.01 15.74 15.87
N ALA A 315 -0.35 14.51 15.51
CA ALA A 315 -0.23 13.32 16.35
C ALA A 315 1.09 12.56 16.11
N ARG A 316 1.93 12.99 15.15
CA ARG A 316 3.21 12.36 14.83
C ARG A 316 4.23 13.37 14.33
N ASP A 317 5.47 13.20 14.77
CA ASP A 317 6.63 13.93 14.27
C ASP A 317 7.13 13.46 12.90
N PRO A 318 7.66 14.36 12.05
CA PRO A 318 7.49 15.81 12.15
C PRO A 318 6.03 16.19 11.91
N HIS A 319 5.44 17.02 12.76
CA HIS A 319 4.06 17.46 12.58
C HIS A 319 3.94 18.74 11.74
N LEU A 320 2.77 18.98 11.15
CA LEU A 320 2.45 20.25 10.52
C LEU A 320 2.47 21.37 11.58
N ARG A 321 3.05 22.53 11.24
CA ARG A 321 3.12 23.68 12.16
C ARG A 321 1.73 24.26 12.39
N ALA A 322 1.45 24.68 13.63
CA ALA A 322 0.14 25.21 14.01
C ALA A 322 -0.28 26.47 13.24
N ARG A 323 0.69 27.26 12.75
CA ARG A 323 0.45 28.47 11.94
C ARG A 323 -0.13 28.19 10.56
N VAL A 324 -0.09 26.95 10.07
CA VAL A 324 -0.62 26.61 8.75
C VAL A 324 -2.15 26.59 8.82
N PRO A 325 -2.85 27.44 8.05
CA PRO A 325 -4.31 27.50 8.07
C PRO A 325 -4.89 26.23 7.46
N ALA A 326 -5.76 25.55 8.21
CA ALA A 326 -6.36 24.29 7.79
C ALA A 326 -7.32 24.48 6.60
N GLU A 327 -7.91 25.67 6.49
CA GLU A 327 -8.84 26.07 5.42
C GLU A 327 -8.14 26.15 4.05
N ARG A 328 -6.81 26.33 4.02
CA ARG A 328 -6.00 26.36 2.80
C ARG A 328 -5.34 25.02 2.48
N LEU A 329 -5.75 23.95 3.14
CA LEU A 329 -5.26 22.58 2.94
C LEU A 329 -6.42 21.63 2.68
N ARG A 330 -6.36 20.89 1.56
CA ARG A 330 -7.30 19.80 1.27
C ARG A 330 -6.55 18.48 1.07
N VAL A 331 -7.15 17.39 1.51
CA VAL A 331 -6.58 16.05 1.36
C VAL A 331 -7.59 15.15 0.67
N VAL A 332 -7.15 14.45 -0.38
CA VAL A 332 -7.99 13.61 -1.23
C VAL A 332 -7.37 12.21 -1.36
N TRP A 333 -8.00 11.23 -0.70
CA TRP A 333 -7.68 9.81 -0.88
C TRP A 333 -8.52 9.25 -2.04
N ALA A 334 -8.04 9.49 -3.26
CA ALA A 334 -8.74 9.13 -4.50
C ALA A 334 -8.43 7.69 -4.95
N GLY A 335 -7.21 7.19 -4.71
CA GLY A 335 -6.77 5.94 -5.35
C GLY A 335 -6.51 6.12 -6.84
N ARG A 336 -6.08 5.05 -7.52
CA ARG A 336 -5.65 5.10 -8.93
C ARG A 336 -6.76 5.55 -9.89
N ASP A 337 -7.96 5.05 -9.68
CA ASP A 337 -9.11 5.29 -10.58
C ASP A 337 -10.02 6.44 -10.10
N GLY A 338 -9.61 7.17 -9.05
CA GLY A 338 -10.43 8.19 -8.40
C GLY A 338 -10.41 9.57 -9.07
N ARG A 339 -10.22 9.66 -10.39
CA ARG A 339 -10.04 10.94 -11.08
C ARG A 339 -11.24 11.88 -10.93
N THR A 340 -12.46 11.35 -11.08
CA THR A 340 -13.69 12.14 -10.89
C THR A 340 -13.79 12.73 -9.49
N LYS A 341 -13.37 11.97 -8.46
CA LYS A 341 -13.34 12.44 -7.06
C LYS A 341 -12.31 13.55 -6.87
N LEU A 342 -11.15 13.43 -7.50
CA LEU A 342 -10.12 14.47 -7.47
C LEU A 342 -10.61 15.76 -8.14
N ASP A 343 -11.17 15.67 -9.35
CA ASP A 343 -11.64 16.84 -10.09
C ASP A 343 -12.79 17.56 -9.36
N SER A 344 -13.71 16.80 -8.73
CA SER A 344 -14.75 17.40 -7.87
C SER A 344 -14.14 18.12 -6.69
N ALA A 345 -13.24 17.47 -5.94
CA ALA A 345 -12.61 18.06 -4.77
C ALA A 345 -11.79 19.31 -5.11
N LEU A 346 -11.17 19.37 -6.29
CA LEU A 346 -10.46 20.56 -6.77
C LEU A 346 -11.42 21.71 -7.07
N ARG A 347 -12.54 21.46 -7.76
CA ARG A 347 -13.56 22.49 -8.02
C ARG A 347 -14.13 23.06 -6.72
N ASP A 348 -14.51 22.18 -5.79
CA ASP A 348 -15.05 22.56 -4.49
C ASP A 348 -14.02 23.41 -3.72
N PHE A 349 -12.76 22.98 -3.72
CA PHE A 349 -11.69 23.68 -3.03
C PHE A 349 -11.31 25.02 -3.67
N THR A 350 -11.35 25.14 -5.00
CA THR A 350 -11.19 26.43 -5.69
C THR A 350 -12.29 27.41 -5.24
N HIS A 351 -13.53 26.95 -5.16
CA HIS A 351 -14.64 27.77 -4.69
C HIS A 351 -14.46 28.22 -3.23
N ASP A 352 -14.06 27.31 -2.34
CA ASP A 352 -13.76 27.63 -0.93
C ASP A 352 -12.66 28.69 -0.81
N LEU A 353 -11.58 28.57 -1.60
CA LEU A 353 -10.47 29.53 -1.60
C LEU A 353 -10.88 30.89 -2.16
N ASP A 354 -11.70 30.94 -3.21
CA ASP A 354 -12.21 32.20 -3.77
C ASP A 354 -13.01 32.98 -2.73
N GLN A 355 -13.83 32.29 -1.92
CA GLN A 355 -14.56 32.91 -0.81
C GLN A 355 -13.62 33.36 0.31
N LEU A 356 -12.65 32.52 0.69
CA LEU A 356 -11.71 32.81 1.78
C LEU A 356 -10.79 33.99 1.47
N LEU A 357 -10.40 34.14 0.21
CA LEU A 357 -9.47 35.18 -0.27
C LEU A 357 -10.21 36.39 -0.86
N ALA A 358 -11.54 36.38 -0.84
CA ALA A 358 -12.33 37.53 -1.26
C ALA A 358 -11.95 38.74 -0.39
N PRO A 359 -11.74 39.93 -0.99
CA PRO A 359 -11.51 41.14 -0.22
C PRO A 359 -12.72 41.39 0.71
N PRO A 360 -12.51 41.91 1.92
CA PRO A 360 -13.59 42.21 2.83
C PRO A 360 -14.61 43.13 2.16
N SER A 361 -15.90 42.92 2.45
CA SER A 361 -16.95 43.78 1.91
C SER A 361 -16.64 45.25 2.21
N ARG A 362 -17.07 46.17 1.33
CA ARG A 362 -16.79 47.61 1.47
C ARG A 362 -17.15 48.16 2.85
N ALA A 363 -18.25 47.71 3.44
CA ALA A 363 -18.68 48.09 4.79
C ALA A 363 -17.75 47.57 5.91
N VAL A 364 -17.17 46.38 5.73
CA VAL A 364 -16.18 45.81 6.67
C VAL A 364 -14.83 46.52 6.51
N ALA A 365 -14.41 46.79 5.26
CA ALA A 365 -13.18 47.54 4.99
C ALA A 365 -13.24 48.97 5.57
N GLU A 366 -14.37 49.67 5.41
CA GLU A 366 -14.60 51.01 5.99
C GLU A 366 -14.60 50.97 7.53
N ARG A 367 -15.16 49.91 8.14
CA ARG A 367 -15.08 49.71 9.60
C ARG A 367 -13.67 49.40 10.10
N MET A 368 -12.91 48.58 9.38
CA MET A 368 -11.53 48.26 9.73
C MET A 368 -10.62 49.48 9.61
N ALA A 369 -10.79 50.28 8.54
CA ALA A 369 -10.05 51.53 8.37
C ALA A 369 -10.33 52.51 9.52
N LYS A 370 -11.59 52.68 9.93
CA LYS A 370 -11.94 53.49 11.11
C LYS A 370 -11.36 52.96 12.42
N LEU A 371 -11.26 51.63 12.57
CA LEU A 371 -10.66 51.02 13.75
C LEU A 371 -9.14 51.20 13.78
N GLU A 372 -8.48 51.10 12.62
CA GLU A 372 -7.03 51.37 12.50
C GLU A 372 -6.68 52.84 12.70
N GLU A 373 -7.57 53.77 12.33
CA GLU A 373 -7.44 55.19 12.61
C GLU A 373 -7.60 55.46 14.12
N PHE A 374 -8.63 54.86 14.75
CA PHE A 374 -8.86 54.95 16.20
C PHE A 374 -7.77 54.31 17.07
N ILE A 375 -7.06 53.29 16.58
CA ILE A 375 -5.91 52.67 17.29
C ILE A 375 -4.64 53.52 17.15
N ARG A 376 -4.58 54.37 16.13
CA ARG A 376 -3.40 55.19 15.80
C ARG A 376 -3.42 56.54 16.53
N ASP A 377 -4.61 57.04 16.85
CA ASP A 377 -4.88 58.13 17.78
C ASP A 377 -4.86 57.63 19.24
#